data_AF-A0A448ZQL3-F1
#
_entry.id   AF-A0A448ZQL3-F1
#
_cell.length_a   1.000
_cell.length_b   1.000
_cell.length_c   1.000
_cell.angle_alpha   90.00
_cell.angle_beta   90.00
_cell.angle_gamma   90.00
#
_symmetry.space_group_name_H-M   'P 1'
#
loop_
_entity.id
_entity.type
_entity.pdbx_description
1 polymer ?
#
loop_
_entity_poly.entity_id
_entity_poly.type
_entity_poly.pdbx_seq_one_letter_code
_entity_poly.pdbx_strand_id
1 'polypeptide(L)'
;MPQQHYIFGYGSLICAKSRAATASALGVVGEAGDRNKHNTGGIPVRLNNWMRLWNLQGPNTYLGVQKSNTNTNSSSPRVSCVGVLVPLPSSKQNETGGSKNDEDEVLEALDRRERGYYRHSVDLSSIERVDDLLLTNIAESERCDQAIEDRYYKHTFLRRKNDTSTNGNDNTIRSPTQNDDVVCKVWIYVPQDCYSGMACPQKPILQSYVDICLRGCLSISESFAREFIASTYGWYPGHGHLLLTGHSVGEKCFESKRSVDESNAVVSSCIKHCWINDRERPIYVRADRNFSIGNSELLDALFDPQLLERRR
;
A
#
# COMPACT_ATOMS: atom_id res chain seq x y z
N MET A 1 -28.84 -2.79 5.50
CA MET A 1 -28.12 -3.50 4.42
C MET A 1 -26.82 -4.02 5.00
N PRO A 2 -26.39 -5.26 4.69
CA PRO A 2 -25.10 -5.76 5.13
C PRO A 2 -24.00 -4.85 4.57
N GLN A 3 -23.07 -4.47 5.45
CA GLN A 3 -21.97 -3.59 5.09
C GLN A 3 -20.67 -4.38 5.14
N GLN A 4 -19.93 -4.41 4.04
CA GLN A 4 -18.61 -5.04 4.00
C GLN A 4 -17.53 -4.00 4.22
N HIS A 5 -16.74 -4.19 5.28
CA HIS A 5 -15.60 -3.33 5.59
C HIS A 5 -14.30 -3.92 5.05
N TYR A 6 -13.40 -3.05 4.59
CA TYR A 6 -12.05 -3.38 4.15
C TYR A 6 -11.02 -2.43 4.76
N ILE A 7 -9.81 -2.92 4.97
CA ILE A 7 -8.63 -2.10 5.27
C ILE A 7 -7.71 -2.09 4.05
N PHE A 8 -7.29 -0.91 3.61
CA PHE A 8 -6.22 -0.76 2.64
C PHE A 8 -4.86 -0.90 3.34
N GLY A 9 -4.20 -2.04 3.11
CA GLY A 9 -2.85 -2.32 3.58
C GLY A 9 -1.81 -1.86 2.57
N TYR A 10 -0.97 -0.89 2.96
CA TYR A 10 0.04 -0.28 2.09
C TYR A 10 1.49 -0.55 2.52
N GLY A 11 1.70 -1.33 3.59
CA GLY A 11 3.02 -1.69 4.10
C GLY A 11 3.08 -3.18 4.44
N SER A 12 3.47 -3.54 5.67
CA SER A 12 3.60 -4.96 6.04
C SER A 12 2.29 -5.73 5.98
N LEU A 13 1.13 -5.07 5.98
CA LEU A 13 -0.17 -5.71 5.73
C LEU A 13 -0.34 -6.25 4.30
N ILE A 14 0.53 -5.89 3.34
CA ILE A 14 0.58 -6.55 2.02
C ILE A 14 0.99 -8.03 2.18
N CYS A 15 1.81 -8.35 3.18
CA CYS A 15 2.23 -9.72 3.46
C CYS A 15 1.17 -10.50 4.25
N ALA A 16 0.68 -11.60 3.69
CA ALA A 16 -0.30 -12.48 4.32
C ALA A 16 0.11 -12.96 5.71
N LYS A 17 1.39 -13.33 5.90
CA LYS A 17 1.92 -13.78 7.20
C LYS A 17 1.86 -12.66 8.27
N SER A 18 2.15 -11.42 7.88
CA SER A 18 2.03 -10.26 8.78
C SER A 18 0.57 -9.92 9.08
N ARG A 19 -0.34 -10.11 8.11
CA ARG A 19 -1.80 -9.99 8.34
C ARG A 19 -2.29 -11.04 9.32
N ALA A 20 -1.91 -12.30 9.17
CA ALA A 20 -2.30 -13.38 10.08
C ALA A 20 -1.89 -13.05 11.52
N ALA A 21 -0.64 -12.60 11.74
CA ALA A 21 -0.18 -12.15 13.05
C ALA A 21 -0.99 -10.97 13.61
N THR A 22 -1.47 -10.07 12.73
CA THR A 22 -2.39 -9.00 13.11
C THR A 22 -3.72 -9.56 13.57
N ALA A 23 -4.37 -10.40 12.75
CA ALA A 23 -5.67 -10.98 13.06
C ALA A 23 -5.64 -11.76 14.39
N SER A 24 -4.56 -12.52 14.62
CA SER A 24 -4.31 -13.20 15.90
C SER A 24 -4.21 -12.23 17.07
N ALA A 25 -3.48 -11.12 16.93
CA ALA A 25 -3.35 -10.11 17.99
C ALA A 25 -4.66 -9.36 18.28
N LEU A 26 -5.58 -9.31 17.30
CA LEU A 26 -6.89 -8.68 17.45
C LEU A 26 -7.96 -9.64 17.98
N GLY A 27 -7.65 -10.91 18.24
CA GLY A 27 -8.64 -11.90 18.70
C GLY A 27 -9.65 -12.31 17.61
N VAL A 28 -9.37 -12.00 16.35
CA VAL A 28 -10.29 -12.21 15.21
C VAL A 28 -10.24 -13.65 14.67
N VAL A 29 -9.35 -14.48 15.20
CA VAL A 29 -9.20 -15.87 14.75
C VAL A 29 -10.30 -16.69 15.42
N GLY A 30 -11.28 -17.13 14.62
CA GLY A 30 -12.26 -18.12 15.03
C GLY A 30 -11.57 -19.39 15.52
N GLU A 31 -12.27 -20.17 16.36
CA GLU A 31 -11.78 -21.42 16.93
C GLU A 31 -11.04 -22.27 15.90
N ALA A 32 -9.93 -22.87 16.36
CA ALA A 32 -8.77 -23.34 15.61
C ALA A 32 -8.96 -24.49 14.58
N GLY A 33 -10.14 -24.60 13.95
CA GLY A 33 -10.53 -25.72 13.11
C GLY A 33 -10.15 -25.63 11.62
N ASP A 34 -9.87 -24.44 11.07
CA ASP A 34 -9.60 -24.32 9.62
C ASP A 34 -8.48 -23.30 9.31
N ARG A 35 -7.23 -23.73 9.55
CA ARG A 35 -6.02 -22.93 9.32
C ARG A 35 -5.82 -22.49 7.86
N ASN A 36 -6.60 -23.05 6.92
CA ASN A 36 -6.55 -22.69 5.51
C ASN A 36 -7.59 -21.65 5.09
N LYS A 37 -8.64 -21.37 5.89
CA LYS A 37 -9.72 -20.45 5.51
C LYS A 37 -9.45 -18.97 5.79
N HIS A 38 -8.50 -18.67 6.68
CA HIS A 38 -8.22 -17.29 7.11
C HIS A 38 -7.02 -16.63 6.41
N ASN A 39 -6.48 -17.28 5.37
CA ASN A 39 -5.68 -16.56 4.38
C ASN A 39 -6.65 -15.78 3.47
N THR A 40 -7.35 -14.79 4.03
CA THR A 40 -8.15 -13.86 3.23
C THR A 40 -7.19 -13.15 2.29
N GLY A 41 -7.18 -13.62 1.04
CA GLY A 41 -6.33 -13.07 -0.02
C GLY A 41 -6.54 -11.57 -0.05
N GLY A 42 -5.48 -10.82 0.20
CA GLY A 42 -5.54 -9.38 0.03
C GLY A 42 -5.82 -9.11 -1.44
N ILE A 43 -6.83 -8.31 -1.75
CA ILE A 43 -7.17 -7.97 -3.13
C ILE A 43 -6.17 -6.92 -3.60
N PRO A 44 -5.28 -7.20 -4.58
CA PRO A 44 -4.31 -6.23 -5.05
C PRO A 44 -5.01 -5.06 -5.71
N VAL A 45 -4.64 -3.85 -5.28
CA VAL A 45 -5.27 -2.61 -5.75
C VAL A 45 -4.23 -1.50 -5.86
N ARG A 46 -4.55 -0.50 -6.68
CA ARG A 46 -3.88 0.78 -6.76
C ARG A 46 -4.81 1.83 -6.17
N LEU A 47 -4.25 2.67 -5.31
CA LEU A 47 -4.95 3.78 -4.69
C LEU A 47 -4.49 5.10 -5.31
N ASN A 48 -5.39 5.76 -6.03
CA ASN A 48 -5.15 6.99 -6.77
C ASN A 48 -5.29 8.24 -5.89
N ASN A 49 -4.47 9.26 -6.15
CA ASN A 49 -4.37 10.49 -5.36
C ASN A 49 -3.87 10.25 -3.93
N TRP A 50 -3.16 9.16 -3.69
CA TRP A 50 -2.48 8.88 -2.45
C TRP A 50 -1.01 8.58 -2.71
N MET A 51 -0.16 9.18 -1.90
CA MET A 51 1.28 9.02 -1.93
C MET A 51 1.69 8.13 -0.77
N ARG A 52 2.60 7.18 -1.03
CA ARG A 52 3.23 6.38 0.02
C ARG A 52 4.66 6.85 0.22
N LEU A 53 5.10 6.99 1.47
CA LEU A 53 6.42 7.51 1.78
C LEU A 53 6.99 6.96 3.09
N TRP A 54 8.30 6.95 3.20
CA TRP A 54 9.01 6.76 4.46
C TRP A 54 8.90 8.01 5.32
N ASN A 55 8.36 7.86 6.53
CA ASN A 55 8.14 8.94 7.48
C ASN A 55 8.77 8.62 8.83
N LEU A 56 9.30 9.64 9.49
CA LEU A 56 9.65 9.55 10.90
C LEU A 56 8.38 9.61 11.74
N GLN A 57 8.24 8.66 12.66
CA GLN A 57 7.21 8.71 13.69
C GLN A 57 7.83 8.26 15.01
N GLY A 58 8.03 9.22 15.93
CA GLY A 58 8.74 8.96 17.17
C GLY A 58 10.19 8.52 16.92
N PRO A 59 10.67 7.39 17.50
CA PRO A 59 12.07 6.97 17.41
C PRO A 59 12.44 6.26 16.10
N ASN A 60 11.47 5.86 15.29
CA ASN A 60 11.69 4.93 14.17
C ASN A 60 11.15 5.51 12.86
N THR A 61 11.60 4.92 11.76
CA THR A 61 11.13 5.21 10.40
C THR A 61 10.14 4.14 9.97
N TYR A 62 8.97 4.58 9.50
CA TYR A 62 7.90 3.69 9.06
C TYR A 62 7.35 4.14 7.72
N LEU A 63 6.55 3.27 7.12
CA LEU A 63 5.83 3.58 5.91
C LEU A 63 4.54 4.30 6.28
N GLY A 64 4.32 5.48 5.70
CA GLY A 64 3.11 6.26 5.82
C GLY A 64 2.46 6.48 4.46
N VAL A 65 1.25 7.00 4.50
CA VAL A 65 0.48 7.41 3.32
C VAL A 65 -0.11 8.79 3.54
N GLN A 66 -0.32 9.51 2.46
CA GLN A 66 -0.95 10.81 2.46
C GLN A 66 -1.82 11.01 1.23
N LYS A 67 -2.97 11.65 1.41
CA LYS A 67 -3.76 12.16 0.29
C LYS A 67 -3.03 13.31 -0.40
N SER A 68 -2.89 13.22 -1.72
CA SER A 68 -2.31 14.28 -2.53
C SER A 68 -3.28 15.44 -2.68
N ASN A 69 -2.80 16.66 -2.46
CA ASN A 69 -3.57 17.88 -2.67
C ASN A 69 -3.49 18.41 -4.11
N THR A 70 -2.92 17.62 -5.04
CA THR A 70 -2.81 18.04 -6.44
C THR A 70 -4.20 18.22 -7.04
N ASN A 71 -4.58 19.48 -7.30
CA ASN A 71 -5.80 19.80 -8.03
C ASN A 71 -5.75 19.10 -9.39
N THR A 72 -6.82 18.38 -9.74
CA THR A 72 -6.96 17.55 -10.95
C THR A 72 -6.78 18.29 -12.29
N ASN A 73 -6.56 19.60 -12.25
CA ASN A 73 -6.46 20.48 -13.40
C ASN A 73 -5.02 20.85 -13.78
N SER A 74 -4.02 20.43 -13.01
CA SER A 74 -2.62 20.60 -13.40
C SER A 74 -2.11 19.36 -14.15
N SER A 75 -1.26 19.58 -15.15
CA SER A 75 -0.54 18.55 -15.91
C SER A 75 0.49 17.76 -15.07
N SER A 76 0.41 17.84 -13.74
CA SER A 76 1.27 17.11 -12.84
C SER A 76 0.94 15.61 -12.88
N PRO A 77 1.94 14.73 -12.76
CA PRO A 77 1.69 13.29 -12.74
C PRO A 77 0.77 12.94 -11.57
N ARG A 78 -0.30 12.19 -11.86
CA ARG A 78 -1.20 11.66 -10.83
C ARG A 78 -0.39 10.72 -9.94
N VAL A 79 -0.37 11.01 -8.64
CA VAL A 79 0.30 10.13 -7.68
C VAL A 79 -0.64 9.01 -7.27
N SER A 80 -0.11 7.80 -7.20
CA SER A 80 -0.82 6.61 -6.77
C SER A 80 0.13 5.68 -6.04
N CYS A 81 -0.42 4.73 -5.29
CA CYS A 81 0.38 3.69 -4.67
C CYS A 81 -0.36 2.36 -4.62
N VAL A 82 0.38 1.26 -4.80
CA VAL A 82 -0.18 -0.10 -4.76
C VAL A 82 -0.33 -0.63 -3.34
N GLY A 83 -1.32 -1.47 -3.09
CA GLY A 83 -1.55 -2.10 -1.80
C GLY A 83 -2.54 -3.24 -1.92
N VAL A 84 -3.10 -3.66 -0.79
CA VAL A 84 -4.12 -4.71 -0.77
C VAL A 84 -5.34 -4.27 0.01
N LEU A 85 -6.54 -4.62 -0.45
CA LEU A 85 -7.74 -4.57 0.38
C LEU A 85 -7.84 -5.86 1.19
N VAL A 86 -7.93 -5.71 2.50
CA VAL A 86 -8.09 -6.80 3.45
C VAL A 86 -9.53 -6.76 3.96
N PRO A 87 -10.36 -7.78 3.67
CA PRO A 87 -11.73 -7.81 4.19
C PRO A 87 -11.69 -7.97 5.70
N LEU A 88 -12.51 -7.17 6.40
CA LEU A 88 -12.79 -7.37 7.81
C LEU A 88 -13.93 -8.40 7.97
N PRO A 89 -13.93 -9.20 9.05
CA PRO A 89 -15.05 -10.08 9.35
C PRO A 89 -16.33 -9.25 9.44
N SER A 90 -17.36 -9.67 8.71
CA SER A 90 -18.71 -9.13 8.89
C SER A 90 -19.26 -9.62 10.22
N SER A 91 -20.00 -8.76 10.91
CA SER A 91 -20.77 -9.13 12.08
C SER A 91 -21.76 -10.21 11.67
N LYS A 92 -21.60 -11.44 12.19
CA LYS A 92 -22.66 -12.43 12.04
C LYS A 92 -23.78 -11.92 12.94
N GLN A 93 -24.99 -11.81 12.41
CA GLN A 93 -26.16 -11.56 13.26
C GLN A 93 -26.26 -12.71 14.26
N ASN A 94 -25.74 -12.50 15.47
CA ASN A 94 -26.01 -13.40 16.57
C ASN A 94 -27.50 -13.23 16.89
N GLU A 95 -28.28 -14.28 16.63
CA GLU A 95 -29.73 -14.33 16.91
C GLU A 95 -30.05 -14.10 18.39
N THR A 96 -29.05 -14.13 19.26
CA THR A 96 -29.15 -13.85 20.69
C THR A 96 -28.88 -12.37 21.01
N GLY A 97 -29.82 -11.52 20.61
CA GLY A 97 -30.25 -10.22 21.19
C GLY A 97 -29.35 -9.32 22.06
N GLY A 98 -28.02 -9.44 22.05
CA GLY A 98 -27.16 -8.66 22.93
C GLY A 98 -25.72 -8.53 22.45
N SER A 99 -25.18 -7.33 22.72
CA SER A 99 -23.78 -6.89 22.57
C SER A 99 -23.44 -6.17 21.26
N LYS A 100 -22.49 -5.23 21.38
CA LYS A 100 -21.94 -4.34 20.33
C LYS A 100 -21.72 -5.09 19.01
N ASN A 101 -21.88 -4.39 17.88
CA ASN A 101 -21.56 -4.95 16.57
C ASN A 101 -20.09 -5.40 16.53
N ASP A 102 -19.82 -6.68 16.26
CA ASP A 102 -18.47 -7.26 16.16
C ASP A 102 -17.54 -6.44 15.23
N GLU A 103 -18.11 -5.78 14.22
CA GLU A 103 -17.38 -4.91 13.29
C GLU A 103 -16.75 -3.69 13.97
N ASP A 104 -17.47 -3.07 14.89
CA ASP A 104 -16.97 -1.93 15.66
C ASP A 104 -15.83 -2.38 16.58
N GLU A 105 -15.89 -3.60 17.13
CA GLU A 105 -14.81 -4.16 17.94
C GLU A 105 -13.53 -4.40 17.14
N VAL A 106 -13.63 -4.97 15.93
CA VAL A 106 -12.47 -5.17 15.05
C VAL A 106 -11.82 -3.84 14.67
N LEU A 107 -12.65 -2.85 14.34
CA LEU A 107 -12.23 -1.50 14.02
C LEU A 107 -11.58 -0.79 15.22
N GLU A 108 -12.17 -0.87 16.41
CA GLU A 108 -11.60 -0.35 17.66
C GLU A 108 -10.26 -1.05 17.99
N ALA A 109 -10.14 -2.35 17.74
CA ALA A 109 -8.91 -3.10 17.96
C ALA A 109 -7.81 -2.68 16.97
N LEU A 110 -8.16 -2.41 15.71
CA LEU A 110 -7.24 -1.83 14.73
C LEU A 110 -6.82 -0.41 15.12
N ASP A 111 -7.75 0.42 15.62
CA ASP A 111 -7.42 1.77 16.11
C ASP A 111 -6.43 1.73 17.27
N ARG A 112 -6.58 0.78 18.20
CA ARG A 112 -5.61 0.55 19.29
C ARG A 112 -4.25 0.14 18.75
N ARG A 113 -4.21 -0.73 17.75
CA ARG A 113 -2.97 -1.21 17.12
C ARG A 113 -2.24 -0.09 16.39
N GLU A 114 -2.98 0.72 15.63
CA GLU A 114 -2.47 1.81 14.81
C GLU A 114 -2.45 3.14 15.62
N ARG A 115 -2.22 3.07 16.94
CA ARG A 115 -2.12 4.25 17.80
C ARG A 115 -1.06 5.22 17.26
N GLY A 116 -1.45 6.48 17.06
CA GLY A 116 -0.63 7.49 16.37
C GLY A 116 -0.98 7.65 14.89
N TYR A 117 -2.04 6.98 14.41
CA TYR A 117 -2.62 7.17 13.08
C TYR A 117 -4.08 7.61 13.20
N TYR A 118 -4.56 8.34 12.20
CA TYR A 118 -5.97 8.62 11.97
C TYR A 118 -6.54 7.60 10.99
N ARG A 119 -7.71 7.03 11.31
CA ARG A 119 -8.46 6.22 10.37
C ARG A 119 -9.28 7.12 9.43
N HIS A 120 -9.03 7.01 8.12
CA HIS A 120 -9.76 7.72 7.09
C HIS A 120 -10.59 6.75 6.25
N SER A 121 -11.76 7.19 5.82
CA SER A 121 -12.52 6.49 4.78
C SER A 121 -11.95 6.85 3.41
N VAL A 122 -11.83 5.84 2.55
CA VAL A 122 -11.34 5.97 1.18
C VAL A 122 -12.53 5.94 0.22
N ASP A 123 -12.56 6.88 -0.72
CA ASP A 123 -13.54 6.90 -1.80
C ASP A 123 -13.27 5.73 -2.76
N LEU A 124 -14.28 4.90 -3.01
CA LEU A 124 -14.17 3.75 -3.91
C LEU A 124 -13.81 4.15 -5.34
N SER A 125 -14.12 5.37 -5.78
CA SER A 125 -13.70 5.89 -7.09
C SER A 125 -12.19 6.11 -7.20
N SER A 126 -11.48 6.18 -6.07
CA SER A 126 -10.02 6.30 -6.03
C SER A 126 -9.29 4.96 -6.07
N ILE A 127 -10.02 3.83 -6.07
CA ILE A 127 -9.44 2.49 -6.02
C ILE A 127 -9.57 1.82 -7.37
N GLU A 128 -8.44 1.35 -7.89
CA GLU A 128 -8.35 0.53 -9.10
C GLU A 128 -7.86 -0.87 -8.70
N ARG A 129 -8.45 -1.91 -9.29
CA ARG A 129 -7.97 -3.29 -9.07
C ARG A 129 -6.72 -3.53 -9.90
N VAL A 130 -5.71 -4.12 -9.29
CA VAL A 130 -4.49 -4.52 -9.99
C VAL A 130 -4.62 -6.01 -10.29
N ASP A 131 -4.99 -6.35 -11.52
CA ASP A 131 -5.01 -7.74 -11.96
C ASP A 131 -3.62 -8.14 -12.49
N ASP A 132 -3.17 -9.35 -12.16
CA ASP A 132 -1.85 -9.87 -12.53
C ASP A 132 -1.58 -9.82 -14.05
N LEU A 133 -2.64 -9.90 -14.87
CA LEU A 133 -2.57 -9.84 -16.34
C LEU A 133 -2.28 -8.43 -16.90
N LEU A 134 -2.55 -7.35 -16.16
CA LEU A 134 -2.23 -6.00 -16.60
C LEU A 134 -0.75 -5.69 -16.42
N LEU A 135 -0.09 -6.37 -15.48
CA LEU A 135 1.31 -6.12 -15.15
C LEU A 135 2.30 -6.84 -16.07
N THR A 136 1.89 -7.96 -16.69
CA THR A 136 2.68 -8.63 -17.74
C THR A 136 2.66 -7.84 -19.06
N ASN A 137 1.58 -7.12 -19.35
CA ASN A 137 1.38 -6.46 -20.65
C ASN A 137 1.99 -5.05 -20.75
N ILE A 138 2.48 -4.46 -19.66
CA ILE A 138 3.26 -3.21 -19.74
C ILE A 138 4.69 -3.48 -20.24
N ALA A 139 5.19 -4.70 -20.06
CA ALA A 139 6.46 -5.14 -20.68
C ALA A 139 6.31 -5.44 -22.19
N GLU A 140 5.08 -5.63 -22.67
CA GLU A 140 4.76 -6.00 -24.04
C GLU A 140 3.55 -5.20 -24.54
N SER A 141 3.71 -3.94 -24.92
CA SER A 141 2.64 -3.22 -25.62
C SER A 141 3.18 -2.42 -26.81
N GLU A 142 3.02 -3.01 -27.99
CA GLU A 142 2.34 -2.34 -29.09
C GLU A 142 1.33 -3.36 -29.68
N ARG A 143 0.03 -2.99 -29.71
CA ARG A 143 -1.15 -3.73 -30.23
C ARG A 143 -1.96 -4.52 -29.19
N CYS A 144 -2.87 -3.85 -28.47
CA CYS A 144 -4.27 -4.31 -28.31
C CYS A 144 -5.15 -3.30 -27.54
N ASP A 145 -5.37 -2.10 -28.07
CA ASP A 145 -5.98 -1.02 -27.26
C ASP A 145 -7.48 -1.21 -26.98
N GLN A 146 -8.24 -1.90 -27.85
CA GLN A 146 -9.71 -1.96 -27.71
C GLN A 146 -10.24 -3.10 -26.81
N ALA A 147 -9.57 -4.26 -26.76
CA ALA A 147 -9.98 -5.38 -25.91
C ALA A 147 -9.52 -5.22 -24.44
N ILE A 148 -8.52 -4.36 -24.21
CA ILE A 148 -8.04 -3.99 -22.89
C ILE A 148 -9.04 -3.02 -22.24
N GLU A 149 -9.54 -2.00 -22.95
CA GLU A 149 -10.58 -1.09 -22.44
C GLU A 149 -11.86 -1.82 -22.00
N ASP A 150 -12.41 -2.72 -22.82
CA ASP A 150 -13.67 -3.43 -22.50
C ASP A 150 -13.55 -4.36 -21.28
N ARG A 151 -12.34 -4.87 -20.96
CA ARG A 151 -12.10 -5.62 -19.70
C ARG A 151 -11.83 -4.68 -18.53
N TYR A 152 -11.09 -3.60 -18.76
CA TYR A 152 -10.76 -2.58 -17.76
C TYR A 152 -12.03 -1.93 -17.17
N TYR A 153 -13.05 -1.68 -18.01
CA TYR A 153 -14.35 -1.15 -17.56
C TYR A 153 -15.26 -2.17 -16.87
N LYS A 154 -14.96 -3.48 -16.96
CA LYS A 154 -15.73 -4.53 -16.29
C LYS A 154 -15.25 -4.81 -14.86
N HIS A 155 -14.07 -4.29 -14.48
CA HIS A 155 -13.37 -4.62 -13.22
C HIS A 155 -13.15 -3.43 -12.26
N THR A 156 -13.61 -2.23 -12.59
CA THR A 156 -13.77 -1.16 -11.60
C THR A 156 -14.74 -1.63 -10.51
N PHE A 157 -14.33 -1.47 -9.25
CA PHE A 157 -15.05 -1.93 -8.05
C PHE A 157 -16.47 -1.36 -7.90
N LEU A 158 -16.86 -0.44 -8.79
CA LEU A 158 -18.18 0.15 -8.90
C LEU A 158 -18.78 -0.12 -10.27
N ARG A 159 -19.61 -1.16 -10.39
CA ARG A 159 -20.69 -1.09 -11.37
C ARG A 159 -21.66 0.00 -10.90
N ARG A 160 -21.49 1.24 -11.37
CA ARG A 160 -22.59 2.21 -11.35
C ARG A 160 -23.59 1.72 -12.40
N LYS A 161 -24.61 0.99 -11.95
CA LYS A 161 -25.69 0.51 -12.82
C LYS A 161 -26.58 1.70 -13.16
N ASN A 162 -26.11 2.61 -14.00
CA ASN A 162 -26.93 3.63 -14.65
C ASN A 162 -26.23 3.99 -15.96
N ASP A 163 -26.56 3.24 -17.00
CA ASP A 163 -26.82 3.82 -18.33
C ASP A 163 -27.79 2.87 -19.05
N THR A 164 -29.07 3.09 -18.78
CA THR A 164 -30.12 2.80 -19.74
C THR A 164 -29.94 3.72 -20.93
N SER A 165 -29.35 3.23 -22.01
CA SER A 165 -29.74 3.67 -23.36
C SER A 165 -30.63 2.59 -23.97
N THR A 166 -31.89 2.99 -24.01
CA THR A 166 -32.99 2.50 -24.84
C THR A 166 -32.60 1.84 -26.16
N ASN A 167 -33.03 0.61 -26.38
CA ASN A 167 -33.98 0.24 -27.45
C ASN A 167 -34.14 -1.28 -27.57
N GLY A 168 -35.38 -1.75 -27.62
CA GLY A 168 -35.71 -3.09 -28.10
C GLY A 168 -36.70 -3.83 -27.22
N ASN A 169 -37.98 -3.79 -27.64
CA ASN A 169 -39.10 -4.55 -27.10
C ASN A 169 -38.74 -6.01 -26.80
N ASP A 170 -38.90 -6.45 -25.55
CA ASP A 170 -39.35 -7.81 -25.29
C ASP A 170 -40.15 -7.89 -23.99
N ASN A 171 -41.45 -8.16 -24.14
CA ASN A 171 -42.40 -8.35 -23.04
C ASN A 171 -42.25 -9.79 -22.53
N THR A 172 -41.31 -10.01 -21.62
CA THR A 172 -41.37 -11.20 -20.75
C THR A 172 -41.21 -10.79 -19.30
N ILE A 173 -42.34 -10.77 -18.58
CA ILE A 173 -42.43 -10.59 -17.14
C ILE A 173 -41.71 -11.76 -16.46
N ARG A 174 -40.46 -11.53 -16.06
CA ARG A 174 -39.83 -12.18 -14.90
C ARG A 174 -39.18 -11.08 -14.08
N SER A 175 -39.79 -10.78 -12.95
CA SER A 175 -39.28 -9.86 -11.94
C SER A 175 -37.83 -10.25 -11.59
N PRO A 176 -36.85 -9.32 -11.67
CA PRO A 176 -35.53 -9.57 -11.13
C PRO A 176 -35.67 -9.63 -9.61
N THR A 177 -35.40 -10.80 -9.07
CA THR A 177 -35.23 -11.06 -7.64
C THR A 177 -34.27 -10.05 -7.02
N GLN A 178 -34.64 -9.55 -5.83
CA GLN A 178 -33.89 -8.63 -4.99
C GLN A 178 -32.40 -8.99 -4.93
N ASN A 179 -31.55 -8.18 -5.59
CA ASN A 179 -30.12 -8.18 -5.31
C ASN A 179 -29.91 -7.27 -4.09
N ASP A 180 -29.50 -7.86 -2.97
CA ASP A 180 -29.02 -7.13 -1.81
C ASP A 180 -27.74 -6.37 -2.20
N ASP A 181 -27.85 -5.07 -2.48
CA ASP A 181 -26.71 -4.20 -2.74
C ASP A 181 -25.85 -4.11 -1.45
N VAL A 182 -24.80 -4.93 -1.37
CA VAL A 182 -23.82 -4.86 -0.29
C VAL A 182 -23.09 -3.52 -0.38
N VAL A 183 -23.20 -2.71 0.67
CA VAL A 183 -22.47 -1.44 0.76
C VAL A 183 -21.04 -1.73 1.19
N CYS A 184 -20.05 -1.30 0.43
CA CYS A 184 -18.63 -1.46 0.77
C CYS A 184 -18.07 -0.19 1.42
N LYS A 185 -17.27 -0.33 2.48
CA LYS A 185 -16.46 0.74 3.08
C LYS A 185 -15.00 0.34 3.13
N VAL A 186 -14.12 1.23 2.66
CA VAL A 186 -12.67 1.04 2.73
C VAL A 186 -12.08 2.05 3.71
N TRP A 187 -11.20 1.57 4.58
CA TRP A 187 -10.48 2.39 5.56
C TRP A 187 -8.98 2.34 5.32
N ILE A 188 -8.31 3.44 5.64
CA ILE A 188 -6.85 3.58 5.59
C ILE A 188 -6.37 4.28 6.86
N TYR A 189 -5.23 3.86 7.40
CA TYR A 189 -4.60 4.50 8.55
C TYR A 189 -3.53 5.47 8.09
N VAL A 190 -3.63 6.74 8.46
CA VAL A 190 -2.75 7.84 8.06
C VAL A 190 -1.97 8.32 9.28
N PRO A 191 -0.62 8.39 9.27
CA PRO A 191 0.13 8.87 10.42
C PRO A 191 -0.31 10.28 10.85
N GLN A 192 -0.47 10.52 12.16
CA GLN A 192 -0.87 11.83 12.70
C GLN A 192 0.17 12.92 12.37
N ASP A 193 1.45 12.61 12.57
CA ASP A 193 2.58 13.51 12.32
C ASP A 193 3.29 13.16 11.00
N CYS A 194 2.53 13.11 9.91
CA CYS A 194 3.12 13.08 8.58
C CYS A 194 4.13 14.23 8.44
N TYR A 195 5.37 13.92 8.03
CA TYR A 195 6.46 14.88 7.77
C TYR A 195 7.19 15.48 8.98
N SER A 196 7.10 14.87 10.16
CA SER A 196 8.02 15.26 11.24
C SER A 196 9.51 14.98 10.89
N GLY A 197 9.76 14.18 9.85
CA GLY A 197 10.99 14.22 9.05
C GLY A 197 11.11 13.03 8.09
N MET A 198 12.21 12.98 7.34
CA MET A 198 12.56 11.86 6.46
C MET A 198 13.52 10.89 7.17
N ALA A 199 13.67 9.68 6.62
CA ALA A 199 14.70 8.74 7.06
C ALA A 199 16.07 9.44 7.15
N CYS A 200 16.77 9.22 8.26
CA CYS A 200 18.07 9.82 8.53
C CYS A 200 19.02 8.79 9.17
N PRO A 201 20.33 9.05 9.26
CA PRO A 201 21.26 8.10 9.89
C PRO A 201 20.92 7.74 11.34
N GLN A 202 20.26 8.65 12.08
CA GLN A 202 19.82 8.40 13.46
C GLN A 202 18.53 7.59 13.53
N LYS A 203 17.73 7.61 12.47
CA LYS A 203 16.45 6.88 12.35
C LYS A 203 16.39 6.27 10.94
N PRO A 204 17.17 5.20 10.69
CA PRO A 204 17.23 4.59 9.37
C PRO A 204 15.97 3.77 9.06
N ILE A 205 15.73 3.52 7.77
CA ILE A 205 14.81 2.49 7.28
C ILE A 205 15.41 1.13 7.64
N LEU A 206 14.61 0.26 8.27
CA LEU A 206 15.01 -1.09 8.63
C LEU A 206 14.83 -2.03 7.43
N GLN A 207 15.90 -2.70 6.98
CA GLN A 207 15.82 -3.67 5.87
C GLN A 207 14.75 -4.74 6.13
N SER A 208 14.69 -5.26 7.36
CA SER A 208 13.75 -6.30 7.76
C SER A 208 12.27 -5.87 7.63
N TYR A 209 11.99 -4.57 7.75
CA TYR A 209 10.66 -4.01 7.49
C TYR A 209 10.38 -3.82 6.00
N VAL A 210 11.39 -3.48 5.20
CA VAL A 210 11.24 -3.41 3.74
C VAL A 210 11.03 -4.81 3.16
N ASP A 211 11.84 -5.78 3.59
CA ASP A 211 11.78 -7.16 3.12
C ASP A 211 10.42 -7.80 3.37
N ILE A 212 9.78 -7.54 4.52
CA ILE A 212 8.44 -8.08 4.79
C ILE A 212 7.37 -7.43 3.89
N CYS A 213 7.53 -6.14 3.52
CA CYS A 213 6.65 -5.49 2.56
C CYS A 213 6.85 -6.08 1.15
N LEU A 214 8.11 -6.20 0.72
CA LEU A 214 8.47 -6.77 -0.58
C LEU A 214 8.11 -8.24 -0.71
N ARG A 215 8.22 -9.02 0.37
CA ARG A 215 7.69 -10.39 0.40
C ARG A 215 6.20 -10.44 0.04
N GLY A 216 5.41 -9.55 0.62
CA GLY A 216 3.99 -9.44 0.30
C GLY A 216 3.77 -9.09 -1.16
N CYS A 217 4.53 -8.11 -1.67
CA CYS A 217 4.45 -7.70 -3.06
C CYS A 217 4.83 -8.83 -4.03
N LEU A 218 5.95 -9.52 -3.77
CA LEU A 218 6.43 -10.66 -4.56
C LEU A 218 5.49 -11.86 -4.52
N SER A 219 4.67 -12.00 -3.47
CA SER A 219 3.62 -13.02 -3.44
C SER A 219 2.44 -12.72 -4.35
N ILE A 220 2.33 -11.48 -4.85
CA ILE A 220 1.39 -11.05 -5.89
C ILE A 220 2.10 -11.17 -7.24
N SER A 221 3.11 -10.33 -7.48
CA SER A 221 3.96 -10.40 -8.67
C SER A 221 5.24 -9.55 -8.52
N GLU A 222 6.25 -9.79 -9.36
CA GLU A 222 7.47 -8.98 -9.40
C GLU A 222 7.18 -7.53 -9.81
N SER A 223 6.34 -7.34 -10.81
CA SER A 223 5.85 -6.04 -11.29
C SER A 223 5.14 -5.25 -10.19
N PHE A 224 4.33 -5.91 -9.34
CA PHE A 224 3.72 -5.27 -8.18
C PHE A 224 4.78 -4.81 -7.17
N ALA A 225 5.84 -5.61 -6.97
CA ALA A 225 6.97 -5.21 -6.12
C ALA A 225 7.77 -4.04 -6.69
N ARG A 226 7.98 -3.99 -8.01
CA ARG A 226 8.63 -2.86 -8.69
C ARG A 226 7.79 -1.59 -8.60
N GLU A 227 6.48 -1.69 -8.85
CA GLU A 227 5.57 -0.55 -8.66
C GLU A 227 5.54 -0.10 -7.21
N PHE A 228 5.58 -1.03 -6.25
CA PHE A 228 5.68 -0.69 -4.83
C PHE A 228 6.92 0.16 -4.54
N ILE A 229 8.09 -0.20 -5.07
CA ILE A 229 9.33 0.56 -4.87
C ILE A 229 9.24 1.92 -5.57
N ALA A 230 8.87 1.92 -6.86
CA ALA A 230 8.80 3.11 -7.71
C ALA A 230 7.80 4.16 -7.19
N SER A 231 6.67 3.71 -6.62
CA SER A 231 5.63 4.59 -6.08
C SER A 231 5.83 4.95 -4.59
N THR A 232 6.95 4.55 -3.97
CA THR A 232 7.28 4.88 -2.58
C THR A 232 8.32 5.99 -2.53
N TYR A 233 8.05 7.04 -1.77
CA TYR A 233 8.92 8.19 -1.61
C TYR A 233 9.75 8.13 -0.33
N GLY A 234 10.78 8.98 -0.22
CA GLY A 234 11.62 9.07 0.97
C GLY A 234 12.65 7.96 1.20
N TRP A 235 13.06 7.22 0.16
CA TRP A 235 14.16 6.23 0.26
C TRP A 235 15.50 6.84 0.69
N TYR A 236 15.72 8.12 0.39
CA TYR A 236 16.91 8.89 0.76
C TYR A 236 16.55 10.38 0.97
N PRO A 237 17.39 11.16 1.66
CA PRO A 237 17.15 12.59 1.85
C PRO A 237 16.96 13.31 0.51
N GLY A 238 15.87 14.07 0.37
CA GLY A 238 15.50 14.76 -0.88
C GLY A 238 14.64 13.94 -1.85
N HIS A 239 14.48 12.63 -1.65
CA HIS A 239 13.61 11.79 -2.49
C HIS A 239 12.13 12.18 -2.32
N GLY A 240 11.57 12.86 -3.32
CA GLY A 240 10.17 13.32 -3.31
C GLY A 240 9.94 14.72 -2.73
N HIS A 241 11.00 15.48 -2.42
CA HIS A 241 10.87 16.80 -1.79
C HIS A 241 9.99 17.78 -2.59
N LEU A 242 10.12 17.78 -3.93
CA LEU A 242 9.33 18.61 -4.85
C LEU A 242 7.83 18.30 -4.83
N LEU A 243 7.45 17.05 -4.55
CA LEU A 243 6.04 16.64 -4.51
C LEU A 243 5.36 16.99 -3.18
N LEU A 244 6.15 17.20 -2.12
CA LEU A 244 5.66 17.41 -0.76
C LEU A 244 5.48 18.88 -0.41
N THR A 245 6.32 19.78 -0.92
CA THR A 245 6.31 21.18 -0.47
C THR A 245 5.40 22.08 -1.30
N GLY A 246 5.03 21.71 -2.55
CA GLY A 246 4.24 22.56 -3.46
C GLY A 246 4.86 23.94 -3.76
N HIS A 247 6.01 24.23 -3.17
CA HIS A 247 6.76 25.47 -3.18
C HIS A 247 8.20 25.09 -3.48
N SER A 248 8.81 25.85 -4.40
CA SER A 248 10.27 25.88 -4.57
C SER A 248 10.89 26.49 -3.31
N VAL A 249 11.05 25.68 -2.26
CA VAL A 249 11.80 26.11 -1.08
C VAL A 249 13.26 25.98 -1.45
N GLY A 250 13.93 27.13 -1.59
CA GLY A 250 15.36 27.23 -1.84
C GLY A 250 16.15 26.38 -0.85
N GLU A 251 17.30 25.90 -1.31
CA GLU A 251 18.24 24.92 -0.76
C GLU A 251 18.76 25.19 0.68
N LYS A 252 17.89 25.44 1.66
CA LYS A 252 18.33 25.84 3.02
C LYS A 252 18.41 24.72 4.04
N CYS A 253 18.08 23.47 3.69
CA CYS A 253 18.21 22.35 4.64
C CYS A 253 19.59 21.66 4.61
N PHE A 254 20.58 22.23 3.91
CA PHE A 254 21.94 21.69 3.89
C PHE A 254 23.04 22.77 3.97
N GLU A 255 22.83 23.83 4.75
CA GLU A 255 23.95 24.65 5.22
C GLU A 255 24.67 23.93 6.36
N SER A 256 25.48 22.94 5.97
CA SER A 256 26.63 22.55 6.78
C SER A 256 27.55 23.76 6.86
N LYS A 257 27.84 24.25 8.06
CA LYS A 257 28.87 25.27 8.31
C LYS A 257 30.19 24.82 7.68
N ARG A 258 30.47 25.24 6.45
CA ARG A 258 31.81 25.20 5.86
C ARG A 258 32.55 26.41 6.39
N SER A 259 33.40 26.19 7.38
CA SER A 259 34.59 27.01 7.56
C SER A 259 35.42 26.91 6.28
N VAL A 260 35.78 28.07 5.75
CA VAL A 260 36.58 28.26 4.54
C VAL A 260 37.93 27.58 4.73
N ASP A 261 38.23 26.59 3.90
CA ASP A 261 39.58 26.36 3.40
C ASP A 261 39.47 25.73 2.01
N GLU A 262 39.89 26.51 1.02
CA GLU A 262 39.96 26.14 -0.39
C GLU A 262 41.17 25.23 -0.63
N SER A 263 40.92 23.94 -0.89
CA SER A 263 41.80 23.15 -1.76
C SER A 263 41.07 21.93 -2.32
N ASN A 264 40.77 22.03 -3.62
CA ASN A 264 40.72 20.98 -4.65
C ASN A 264 40.15 19.59 -4.33
N ALA A 265 39.09 19.30 -5.10
CA ALA A 265 38.71 18.01 -5.67
C ALA A 265 38.07 16.94 -4.77
N VAL A 266 37.02 16.33 -5.33
CA VAL A 266 36.19 15.22 -4.80
C VAL A 266 35.06 15.66 -3.85
N VAL A 267 34.13 16.48 -4.34
CA VAL A 267 32.73 16.41 -3.84
C VAL A 267 32.01 15.28 -4.60
N SER A 268 32.55 14.06 -4.48
CA SER A 268 31.87 12.85 -4.92
C SER A 268 31.13 12.24 -3.74
N SER A 269 29.83 12.05 -3.93
CA SER A 269 29.07 10.89 -3.46
C SER A 269 29.15 10.54 -1.97
N CYS A 270 28.29 11.16 -1.17
CA CYS A 270 27.89 10.59 0.11
C CYS A 270 26.42 10.95 0.38
N ILE A 271 25.52 10.65 -0.56
CA ILE A 271 24.13 10.40 -0.17
C ILE A 271 24.18 9.04 0.56
N LYS A 272 24.50 9.07 1.86
CA LYS A 272 24.43 7.90 2.72
C LYS A 272 22.96 7.50 2.76
N HIS A 273 22.64 6.40 2.08
CA HIS A 273 21.36 5.73 2.19
C HIS A 273 21.00 5.64 3.68
N CYS A 274 19.83 6.14 4.05
CA CYS A 274 19.36 6.12 5.43
C CYS A 274 18.71 4.78 5.71
N TRP A 275 19.49 3.72 5.51
CA TRP A 275 19.06 2.33 5.51
C TRP A 275 20.02 1.51 6.38
N ILE A 276 19.48 0.62 7.22
CA ILE A 276 20.27 -0.35 7.98
C ILE A 276 19.90 -1.78 7.58
N ASN A 277 20.91 -2.57 7.21
CA ASN A 277 20.72 -4.00 6.98
C ASN A 277 20.71 -4.74 8.32
N ASP A 278 19.51 -5.02 8.82
CA ASP A 278 19.27 -5.74 10.07
C ASP A 278 18.78 -7.18 9.85
N ARG A 279 18.96 -7.77 8.65
CA ARG A 279 18.45 -9.12 8.32
C ARG A 279 18.91 -10.21 9.28
N GLU A 280 20.16 -10.15 9.72
CA GLU A 280 20.72 -11.14 10.66
C GLU A 280 20.17 -11.01 12.08
N ARG A 281 19.79 -9.80 12.49
CA ARG A 281 19.23 -9.51 13.81
C ARG A 281 18.08 -8.52 13.66
N PRO A 282 16.92 -8.98 13.14
CA PRO A 282 15.84 -8.07 12.78
C PRO A 282 15.36 -7.25 13.96
N ILE A 283 15.34 -5.94 13.77
CA ILE A 283 14.77 -4.99 14.73
C ILE A 283 13.24 -4.95 14.56
N TYR A 284 12.74 -5.11 13.33
CA TYR A 284 11.31 -5.17 13.09
C TYR A 284 10.71 -6.48 13.63
N VAL A 285 9.82 -6.37 14.61
CA VAL A 285 9.26 -7.51 15.37
C VAL A 285 8.50 -8.54 14.51
N ARG A 286 8.02 -8.16 13.32
CA ARG A 286 7.31 -9.06 12.39
C ARG A 286 8.12 -9.45 11.17
N ALA A 287 9.43 -9.22 11.21
CA ALA A 287 10.33 -9.69 10.16
C ALA A 287 10.28 -11.21 10.05
N ASP A 288 10.47 -11.71 8.83
CA ASP A 288 10.74 -13.13 8.61
C ASP A 288 12.21 -13.28 8.23
N ARG A 289 13.05 -13.49 9.25
CA ARG A 289 14.51 -13.61 9.09
C ARG A 289 14.89 -14.62 8.02
N ASN A 290 14.26 -15.80 8.03
CA ASN A 290 14.61 -16.87 7.11
C ASN A 290 14.31 -16.49 5.66
N PHE A 291 13.15 -15.87 5.43
CA PHE A 291 12.81 -15.34 4.10
C PHE A 291 13.78 -14.24 3.68
N SER A 292 14.03 -13.25 4.55
CA SER A 292 14.92 -12.11 4.30
C SER A 292 16.33 -12.54 3.92
N ILE A 293 16.93 -13.46 4.68
CA ILE A 293 18.29 -13.96 4.41
C ILE A 293 18.28 -14.79 3.12
N GLY A 294 17.35 -15.75 3.00
CA GLY A 294 17.29 -16.67 1.86
C GLY A 294 16.93 -16.02 0.52
N ASN A 295 16.34 -14.82 0.54
CA ASN A 295 15.96 -14.06 -0.66
C ASN A 295 16.69 -12.71 -0.76
N SER A 296 17.73 -12.48 0.04
CA SER A 296 18.44 -11.19 0.10
C SER A 296 18.90 -10.71 -1.27
N GLU A 297 19.52 -11.58 -2.07
CA GLU A 297 19.96 -11.24 -3.44
C GLU A 297 18.79 -10.82 -4.34
N LEU A 298 17.67 -11.56 -4.31
CA LEU A 298 16.48 -11.21 -5.10
C LEU A 298 15.91 -9.85 -4.67
N LEU A 299 15.81 -9.62 -3.35
CA LEU A 299 15.27 -8.40 -2.77
C LEU A 299 16.15 -7.18 -3.09
N ASP A 300 17.47 -7.32 -2.99
CA ASP A 300 18.43 -6.26 -3.28
C ASP A 300 18.41 -5.92 -4.79
N ALA A 301 18.25 -6.92 -5.64
CA ALA A 301 18.19 -6.74 -7.09
C ALA A 301 16.87 -6.09 -7.59
N LEU A 302 15.84 -5.98 -6.73
CA LEU A 302 14.67 -5.14 -7.01
C LEU A 302 14.99 -3.63 -6.93
N PHE A 303 15.98 -3.24 -6.14
CA PHE A 303 16.42 -1.85 -6.00
C PHE A 303 17.48 -1.47 -7.03
N ASP A 304 18.30 -2.44 -7.47
CA ASP A 304 19.30 -2.26 -8.52
C ASP A 304 19.10 -3.31 -9.62
N PRO A 305 18.40 -2.96 -10.71
CA PRO A 305 18.17 -3.87 -11.83
C PRO A 305 19.47 -4.41 -12.45
N GLN A 306 20.60 -3.70 -12.34
CA GLN A 306 21.89 -4.16 -12.88
C GLN A 306 22.42 -5.41 -12.14
N LEU A 307 21.95 -5.67 -10.91
CA LEU A 307 22.28 -6.90 -10.18
C LEU A 307 21.55 -8.13 -10.75
N LEU A 308 20.41 -7.97 -11.43
CA LEU A 308 19.71 -9.08 -12.09
C LEU A 308 20.36 -9.50 -13.40
N GLU A 309 20.92 -8.55 -14.15
CA GLU A 309 21.57 -8.83 -15.44
C GLU A 309 22.85 -9.67 -15.27
N ARG A 310 23.54 -9.55 -14.13
CA ARG A 310 24.72 -10.38 -13.81
C ARG A 310 24.41 -11.87 -13.56
N ARG A 311 23.12 -12.23 -13.45
CA ARG A 311 22.66 -13.62 -13.27
C ARG A 311 22.24 -14.31 -14.57
N ARG A 312 22.03 -13.57 -15.66
CA ARG A 312 21.69 -14.13 -16.98
C ARG A 312 22.94 -14.40 -17.79
#